data_AF-A0A2I0FIX3-F1
#
_entry.id   AF-A0A2I0FIX3-F1
#
_cell.length_a   1.000
_cell.length_b   1.000
_cell.length_c   1.000
_cell.angle_alpha   90.00
_cell.angle_beta   90.00
_cell.angle_gamma   90.00
#
_symmetry.space_group_name_H-M   'P 1'
#
loop_
_entity.id
_entity.type
_entity.pdbx_description
1 polymer ?
#
loop_
_entity_poly.entity_id
_entity_poly.type
_entity_poly.pdbx_seq_one_letter_code
_entity_poly.pdbx_strand_id
1 'polypeptide(L)' 'MFEDDTLKLNLIFEENELQDFKEMWEAGISVENMAKKMKRRPSEVVLLVMDHAERSLIKKREQGVFGL' A
#
# COMPACT_ATOMS: atom_id res chain seq x y z
N MET A 1 -3.11 -21.43 3.44
CA MET A 1 -1.67 -21.33 3.74
C MET A 1 -1.03 -20.99 2.41
N PHE A 2 -0.49 -19.79 2.21
CA PHE A 2 0.03 -19.42 0.89
C PHE A 2 1.35 -20.17 0.67
N GLU A 3 1.32 -21.13 -0.25
CA GLU A 3 2.36 -22.16 -0.48
C GLU A 3 3.53 -21.65 -1.35
N ASP A 4 4.10 -20.49 -1.02
CA ASP A 4 5.29 -20.00 -1.72
C ASP A 4 6.31 -19.41 -0.73
N ASP A 5 7.25 -20.26 -0.31
CA ASP A 5 8.39 -19.94 0.56
C ASP A 5 9.33 -18.85 -0.01
N THR A 6 9.11 -18.37 -1.25
CA THR A 6 9.91 -17.30 -1.88
C THR A 6 9.30 -15.90 -1.73
N LEU A 7 8.06 -15.79 -1.22
CA LEU A 7 7.40 -14.51 -0.92
C LEU A 7 7.93 -13.88 0.38
N LYS A 8 9.20 -13.49 0.40
CA LYS A 8 9.73 -12.64 1.47
C LYS A 8 9.26 -11.20 1.27
N LEU A 9 8.22 -10.81 2.01
CA LEU A 9 7.73 -9.43 2.06
C LEU A 9 8.60 -8.59 3.01
N ASN A 10 8.95 -7.38 2.58
CA ASN A 10 9.57 -6.37 3.42
C ASN A 10 8.52 -5.33 3.82
N LEU A 11 7.97 -5.46 5.03
CA LEU A 11 6.94 -4.58 5.58
C LEU A 11 7.50 -3.44 6.43
N ILE A 12 8.83 -3.23 6.39
CA ILE A 12 9.48 -2.06 6.98
C ILE A 12 9.49 -0.97 5.92
N PHE A 13 8.84 0.15 6.24
CA PHE A 13 8.78 1.35 5.41
C PHE A 13 9.51 2.48 6.12
N GLU A 14 10.33 3.21 5.37
CA GLU A 14 10.97 4.44 5.85
C GLU A 14 9.97 5.59 5.90
N GLU A 15 10.25 6.64 6.69
CA GLU A 15 9.31 7.77 6.86
C GLU A 15 9.00 8.50 5.54
N ASN A 16 9.99 8.62 4.65
CA ASN A 16 9.80 9.17 3.31
C ASN A 16 8.89 8.28 2.43
N GLU A 17 9.03 6.96 2.50
CA GLU A 17 8.14 6.03 1.79
C GLU A 17 6.70 6.14 2.29
N LEU A 18 6.50 6.33 3.59
CA LEU A 18 5.18 6.55 4.18
C LEU A 18 4.58 7.90 3.75
N GLN A 19 5.40 8.94 3.63
CA GLN A 19 4.97 10.25 3.15
C GLN A 19 4.55 10.17 1.67
N ASP A 20 5.40 9.62 0.81
CA ASP A 20 5.13 9.41 -0.62
C ASP A 20 3.85 8.58 -0.82
N PHE A 21 3.69 7.52 -0.02
CA PHE A 21 2.49 6.68 -0.04
C PHE A 21 1.22 7.48 0.25
N LYS A 22 1.21 8.32 1.29
CA LYS A 22 0.04 9.13 1.65
C LYS A 22 -0.31 10.13 0.57
N GLU A 23 0.69 10.84 0.04
CA GLU A 23 0.47 11.81 -1.05
C GLU A 23 -0.11 11.15 -2.30
N MET A 24 0.42 9.99 -2.69
CA MET A 24 -0.11 9.21 -3.81
C MET A 24 -1.51 8.64 -3.53
N TRP A 25 -1.79 8.23 -2.29
CA TRP A 25 -3.11 7.73 -1.91
C TRP A 25 -4.17 8.82 -2.02
N GLU A 26 -3.88 10.01 -1.50
CA GLU A 26 -4.75 11.19 -1.59
C GLU A 26 -4.95 11.66 -3.03
N ALA A 27 -3.92 11.56 -3.87
CA ALA A 27 -4.00 11.83 -5.30
C ALA A 27 -4.76 10.75 -6.10
N GLY A 28 -5.26 9.69 -5.46
CA GLY A 28 -6.03 8.63 -6.11
C GLY A 28 -5.20 7.69 -7.00
N ILE A 29 -3.89 7.64 -6.81
CA ILE A 29 -2.99 6.79 -7.61
C ILE A 29 -3.29 5.32 -7.32
N SER A 30 -3.29 4.47 -8.35
CA SER A 30 -3.52 3.02 -8.19
C SER A 30 -2.40 2.37 -7.36
N VAL A 31 -2.73 1.30 -6.63
CA VAL A 31 -1.74 0.56 -5.82
C VAL A 31 -0.59 0.04 -6.69
N GLU A 32 -0.88 -0.38 -7.91
CA GLU A 32 0.15 -0.82 -8.86
C GLU A 32 1.13 0.31 -9.22
N ASN A 33 0.63 1.52 -9.47
CA ASN A 33 1.47 2.66 -9.79
C ASN A 33 2.27 3.16 -8.57
N MET A 34 1.67 3.11 -7.37
CA MET A 34 2.37 3.36 -6.12
C MET A 34 3.54 2.37 -5.93
N ALA A 35 3.27 1.07 -6.10
CA ALA A 35 4.30 0.03 -5.99
C ALA A 35 5.45 0.24 -6.98
N LYS A 36 5.15 0.57 -8.24
CA LYS A 36 6.17 0.92 -9.25
C LYS A 36 7.01 2.12 -8.82
N LYS A 37 6.38 3.18 -8.30
CA LYS A 37 7.06 4.40 -7.87
C LYS A 37 7.96 4.17 -6.65
N MET A 38 7.46 3.43 -5.67
CA MET A 38 8.19 3.09 -4.43
C MET A 38 9.22 1.96 -4.64
N LYS A 39 9.24 1.33 -5.83
CA LYS A 39 10.05 0.14 -6.14
C LYS A 39 9.78 -1.01 -5.15
N ARG A 40 8.51 -1.14 -4.73
CA ARG A 40 8.01 -2.16 -3.80
C ARG A 40 7.14 -3.17 -4.54
N ARG A 41 6.88 -4.31 -3.91
CA ARG A 41 5.91 -5.29 -4.43
C ARG A 41 4.49 -4.76 -4.22
N PRO A 42 3.56 -4.97 -5.16
CA PRO A 42 2.16 -4.57 -4.98
C PRO A 42 1.54 -5.12 -3.69
N SER A 43 1.88 -6.36 -3.30
CA SER A 43 1.41 -6.98 -2.05
C SER A 43 1.85 -6.22 -0.79
N GLU A 44 3.06 -5.65 -0.77
CA GLU A 44 3.54 -4.84 0.35
C GLU A 44 2.73 -3.55 0.46
N VAL A 45 2.46 -2.91 -0.68
CA VAL A 45 1.65 -1.67 -0.72
C VAL A 45 0.20 -1.95 -0.36
N VAL A 46 -0.38 -3.08 -0.80
CA VAL A 46 -1.73 -3.49 -0.36
C VAL A 46 -1.78 -3.67 1.15
N LEU A 47 -0.81 -4.35 1.75
CA LEU A 47 -0.75 -4.53 3.21
C LEU A 47 -0.59 -3.18 3.93
N LEU A 48 0.21 -2.26 3.39
CA LEU A 48 0.33 -0.91 3.92
C LEU A 48 -1.00 -0.14 3.89
N VAL A 49 -1.75 -0.26 2.78
CA VAL A 49 -3.10 0.32 2.67
C VAL A 49 -4.03 -0.25 3.74
N MET A 50 -4.03 -1.57 3.93
CA MET A 50 -4.87 -2.24 4.93
C MET A 50 -4.53 -1.75 6.35
N ASP A 51 -3.25 -1.75 6.73
CA ASP A 51 -2.79 -1.27 8.04
C ASP A 51 -3.21 0.19 8.28
N HIS A 52 -2.98 1.08 7.31
CA HIS A 52 -3.36 2.48 7.45
C HIS A 52 -4.88 2.70 7.46
N ALA A 53 -5.65 1.88 6.74
CA ALA A 53 -7.11 1.95 6.74
C ALA A 53 -7.68 1.50 8.09
N GLU A 54 -7.19 0.39 8.67
CA GLU A 54 -7.61 -0.10 9.98
C GLU A 54 -7.31 0.90 11.09
N ARG A 55 -6.18 1.61 10.99
CA ARG A 55 -5.79 2.68 11.91
C ARG A 55 -6.44 4.04 11.63
N SER A 56 -7.32 4.13 10.62
CA SER A 56 -7.95 5.39 10.19
C SER A 56 -6.95 6.50 9.80
N LEU A 57 -5.76 6.12 9.32
CA LEU A 57 -4.69 7.03 8.88
C LEU A 57 -4.88 7.51 7.43
N ILE A 58 -5.73 6.84 6.66
CA ILE A 58 -6.07 7.20 5.28
C ILE A 58 -7.58 7.19 5.09
N LYS A 59 -8.08 8.01 4.17
CA LYS A 59 -9.50 8.03 3.79
C LYS A 59 -9.82 6.88 2.83
N LYS A 60 -11.03 6.33 2.94
CA LYS A 60 -11.57 5.42 1.92
C LYS A 60 -11.72 6.17 0.60
N ARG A 61 -11.46 5.48 -0.51
CA ARG A 61 -11.58 6.01 -1.88
C ARG A 61 -12.48 5.09 -2.71
N GLU A 62 -13.20 5.65 -3.69
CA GLU A 62 -14.09 4.88 -4.58
C GLU A 62 -13.36 3.71 -5.26
N GLN A 63 -12.10 3.90 -5.68
CA GLN A 63 -11.31 2.87 -6.39
C GLN A 63 -10.18 2.28 -5.54
N GLY A 64 -10.50 1.89 -4.29
CA GLY A 64 -9.55 1.30 -3.34
C GLY A 64 -9.71 -0.21 -3.15
N VAL A 65 -8.88 -0.81 -2.28
CA VAL A 65 -9.07 -2.21 -1.83
C VAL A 65 -10.45 -2.42 -1.18
N PHE A 66 -11.04 -1.33 -0.66
CA PHE A 66 -12.38 -1.28 -0.08
C PHE A 66 -13.40 -0.53 -0.97
N GLY A 67 -13.18 -0.48 -2.29
CA GLY A 67 -14.13 0.17 -3.21
C GLY A 67 -15.55 -0.37 -3.00
N LEU A 68 -16.52 0.54 -2.90
CA LEU A 68 -17.95 0.23 -3.04
C LEU A 68 -18.28 -0.06 -4.50
#